data_AF-A0A133KKN8-F1
#
_entry.id   AF-A0A133KKN8-F1
#
_cell.length_a   1.000
_cell.length_b   1.000
_cell.length_c   1.000
_cell.angle_alpha   90.00
_cell.angle_beta   90.00
_cell.angle_gamma   90.00
#
_symmetry.space_group_name_H-M   'P 1'
#
loop_
_entity.id
_entity.type
_entity.pdbx_description
1 polymer ?
#
loop_
_entity_poly.entity_id
_entity_poly.type
_entity_poly.pdbx_seq_one_letter_code
_entity_poly.pdbx_strand_id
1 'polypeptide(L)'
;VEVHPLGIGDREDPARLVFDGSDGDAVDLTISDFGDKFKMVMYEVEGKKPAEAAPKLPVARQLWTPKAGFYEGVQKWIENGGGHHTVFSFAVTAEQIEDFAKMAGIEVVKI
;
A
#
# COMPACT_ATOMS: atom_id res chain seq x y z
N VAL A 1 -22.05 -5.60 -2.48
CA VAL A 1 -21.78 -5.21 -3.88
C VAL A 1 -22.57 -3.95 -4.14
N GLU A 2 -21.93 -2.93 -4.67
CA GLU A 2 -22.55 -1.62 -4.95
C GLU A 2 -22.22 -1.18 -6.38
N VAL A 3 -23.05 -0.32 -6.95
CA VAL A 3 -22.89 0.26 -8.30
C VAL A 3 -22.97 1.77 -8.16
N HIS A 4 -21.95 2.49 -8.63
CA HIS A 4 -21.86 3.94 -8.53
C HIS A 4 -21.23 4.53 -9.81
N PRO A 5 -21.55 5.78 -10.19
CA PRO A 5 -20.92 6.45 -11.32
C PRO A 5 -19.41 6.56 -11.20
N LEU A 6 -18.69 6.34 -12.31
CA LEU A 6 -17.25 6.55 -12.43
C LEU A 6 -16.93 7.26 -13.75
N GLY A 7 -16.61 8.56 -13.69
CA GLY A 7 -16.28 9.34 -14.88
C GLY A 7 -14.93 9.00 -15.52
N ILE A 8 -14.05 8.27 -14.82
CA ILE A 8 -12.76 7.83 -15.36
C ILE A 8 -13.00 6.74 -16.42
N GLY A 9 -12.71 7.05 -17.68
CA GLY A 9 -12.81 6.14 -18.81
C GLY A 9 -14.10 6.22 -19.64
N ASP A 10 -15.07 7.05 -19.23
CA ASP A 10 -16.34 7.31 -19.95
C ASP A 10 -17.13 6.03 -20.30
N ARG A 11 -17.47 5.26 -19.27
CA ARG A 11 -18.19 3.98 -19.38
C ARG A 11 -19.38 3.93 -18.40
N GLU A 12 -20.19 2.88 -18.54
CA GLU A 12 -21.31 2.60 -17.65
C GLU A 12 -20.86 2.41 -16.19
N ASP A 13 -21.78 2.65 -15.25
CA ASP A 13 -21.52 2.56 -13.81
C ASP A 13 -21.01 1.16 -13.42
N PRO A 14 -19.76 1.02 -12.94
CA PRO A 14 -19.19 -0.28 -12.62
C PRO A 14 -19.64 -0.78 -11.24
N ALA A 15 -19.89 -2.09 -11.16
CA ALA A 15 -20.10 -2.77 -9.88
C ALA A 15 -18.78 -2.99 -9.13
N ARG A 16 -18.78 -2.82 -7.80
CA ARG A 16 -17.62 -3.10 -6.93
C ARG A 16 -17.99 -3.64 -5.55
N LEU A 17 -16.99 -4.22 -4.88
CA LEU A 17 -17.06 -4.52 -3.45
C LEU A 17 -16.73 -3.27 -2.64
N VAL A 18 -17.53 -3.01 -1.61
CA VAL A 18 -17.34 -1.90 -0.68
C VAL A 18 -17.30 -2.50 0.73
N PHE A 19 -16.20 -2.23 1.43
CA PHE A 19 -15.93 -2.75 2.77
C PHE A 19 -14.84 -1.90 3.43
N ASP A 20 -14.83 -1.89 4.75
CA ASP A 20 -13.69 -1.38 5.51
C ASP A 20 -12.67 -2.51 5.73
N GLY A 21 -11.40 -2.13 5.76
CA GLY A 21 -10.29 -3.04 6.01
C GLY A 21 -10.22 -3.58 7.44
N SER A 22 -9.07 -4.12 7.79
CA SER A 22 -8.84 -4.82 9.06
C SER A 22 -7.88 -4.04 9.96
N ASP A 23 -7.91 -4.38 11.25
CA ASP A 23 -6.85 -4.00 12.19
C ASP A 23 -5.71 -5.03 12.12
N GLY A 24 -4.48 -4.59 12.34
CA GLY A 24 -3.34 -5.49 12.53
C GLY A 24 -2.01 -4.92 12.02
N ASP A 25 -0.93 -5.61 12.38
CA ASP A 25 0.39 -5.35 11.82
C ASP A 25 0.45 -5.82 10.36
N ALA A 26 1.03 -5.00 9.50
CA ALA A 26 1.14 -5.28 8.08
C ALA A 26 2.44 -4.72 7.50
N VAL A 27 2.67 -5.04 6.23
CA VAL A 27 3.71 -4.42 5.39
C VAL A 27 3.06 -3.74 4.19
N ASP A 28 3.69 -2.69 3.73
CA ASP A 28 3.38 -2.04 2.47
C ASP A 28 4.68 -1.86 1.70
N LEU A 29 4.70 -2.29 0.44
CA LEU A 29 5.89 -2.24 -0.38
C LEU A 29 5.58 -1.86 -1.82
N THR A 30 6.59 -1.35 -2.50
CA THR A 30 6.56 -1.09 -3.94
C THR A 30 7.87 -1.54 -4.58
N ILE A 31 7.83 -1.80 -5.89
CA ILE A 31 9.01 -2.03 -6.71
C ILE A 31 9.04 -0.95 -7.76
N SER A 32 10.11 -0.16 -7.76
CA SER A 32 10.33 0.91 -8.72
C SER A 32 11.48 0.53 -9.66
N ASP A 33 11.30 0.82 -10.95
CA ASP A 33 12.34 0.74 -11.97
C ASP A 33 13.12 2.07 -12.00
N PHE A 34 14.43 2.02 -11.74
CA PHE A 34 15.33 3.17 -11.79
C PHE A 34 16.09 3.27 -13.13
N GLY A 35 15.76 2.42 -14.10
CA GLY A 35 16.33 2.37 -15.44
C GLY A 35 17.47 1.36 -15.57
N ASP A 36 18.44 1.38 -14.65
CA ASP A 36 19.56 0.42 -14.61
C ASP A 36 19.37 -0.72 -13.60
N LYS A 37 18.45 -0.54 -12.65
CA LYS A 37 18.12 -1.52 -11.61
C LYS A 37 16.68 -1.35 -11.12
N PHE A 38 16.17 -2.41 -10.51
CA PHE A 38 14.98 -2.34 -9.68
C PHE A 38 15.36 -2.08 -8.23
N LYS A 39 14.48 -1.36 -7.52
CA LYS A 39 14.59 -1.16 -6.07
C LYS A 39 13.24 -1.40 -5.42
N MET A 40 13.26 -2.18 -4.34
CA MET A 40 12.15 -2.35 -3.42
C MET A 40 12.21 -1.28 -2.33
N VAL A 41 11.10 -0.63 -2.07
CA VAL A 41 10.93 0.27 -0.91
C VAL A 41 9.75 -0.25 -0.10
N MET A 42 9.94 -0.41 1.21
CA MET A 42 8.90 -0.91 2.10
C MET A 42 8.94 -0.22 3.45
N TYR A 43 7.81 -0.20 4.14
CA TYR A 43 7.75 -0.02 5.60
C TYR A 43 6.86 -1.09 6.23
N GLU A 44 7.04 -1.27 7.54
CA GLU A 44 6.02 -1.89 8.37
C GLU A 44 4.96 -0.84 8.74
N VAL A 45 3.69 -1.27 8.80
CA VAL A 45 2.57 -0.39 9.11
C VAL A 45 1.67 -1.00 10.18
N GLU A 46 0.91 -0.14 10.82
CA GLU A 46 -0.22 -0.54 11.64
C GLU A 46 -1.52 -0.26 10.88
N GLY A 47 -2.19 -1.32 10.41
CA GLY A 47 -3.51 -1.26 9.81
C GLY A 47 -4.58 -1.03 10.87
N LYS A 48 -5.56 -0.18 10.55
CA LYS A 48 -6.66 0.19 11.42
C LYS A 48 -7.99 0.17 10.69
N LYS A 49 -9.04 -0.23 11.41
CA LYS A 49 -10.41 0.08 11.02
C LYS A 49 -10.68 1.58 11.15
N PRO A 50 -11.53 2.16 10.29
CA PRO A 50 -11.95 3.55 10.43
C PRO A 50 -12.70 3.80 11.74
N ALA A 51 -12.36 4.90 12.42
CA ALA A 51 -13.08 5.35 13.61
C ALA A 51 -14.50 5.87 13.28
N GLU A 52 -14.69 6.35 12.04
CA GLU A 52 -15.94 6.91 11.56
C GLU A 52 -16.35 6.30 10.22
N ALA A 53 -17.66 6.14 10.04
CA ALA A 53 -18.23 5.67 8.78
C ALA A 53 -18.02 6.71 7.66
N ALA A 54 -17.77 6.24 6.44
CA ALA A 54 -17.71 7.09 5.25
C ALA A 54 -18.87 6.75 4.29
N PRO A 55 -20.11 7.17 4.61
CA PRO A 55 -21.31 6.73 3.89
C PRO A 55 -21.38 7.21 2.43
N LYS A 56 -20.51 8.15 2.04
CA LYS A 56 -20.44 8.70 0.68
C LYS A 56 -19.21 8.24 -0.10
N LEU A 57 -18.37 7.38 0.47
CA LEU A 57 -17.19 6.87 -0.21
C LEU A 57 -17.56 5.56 -0.95
N PRO A 58 -17.60 5.56 -2.30
CA PRO A 58 -18.17 4.43 -3.05
C PRO A 58 -17.20 3.26 -3.26
N VAL A 59 -16.10 3.21 -2.51
CA VAL A 59 -15.00 2.24 -2.65
C VAL A 59 -14.61 1.66 -1.30
N ALA A 60 -14.09 0.43 -1.31
CA ALA A 60 -13.43 -0.14 -0.15
C ALA A 60 -12.17 0.63 0.23
N ARG A 61 -11.79 0.59 1.52
CA ARG A 61 -10.61 1.28 2.03
C ARG A 61 -9.94 0.52 3.17
N GLN A 62 -8.63 0.68 3.28
CA GLN A 62 -7.82 0.30 4.43
C GLN A 62 -7.13 1.56 4.96
N LEU A 63 -7.24 1.84 6.26
CA LEU A 63 -6.43 2.87 6.90
C LEU A 63 -5.19 2.22 7.50
N TRP A 64 -4.05 2.89 7.43
CA TRP A 64 -2.84 2.44 8.06
C TRP A 64 -1.91 3.63 8.33
N THR A 65 -0.97 3.45 9.26
CA THR A 65 0.09 4.43 9.56
C THR A 65 1.44 3.72 9.51
N PRO A 66 2.50 4.31 8.89
CA PRO A 66 3.82 3.71 8.95
C PRO A 66 4.29 3.62 10.40
N LYS A 67 4.91 2.49 10.78
CA LYS A 67 5.51 2.34 12.12
C LYS A 67 6.69 3.29 12.35
N ALA A 68 7.36 3.71 11.27
CA ALA A 68 8.35 4.79 11.29
C ALA A 68 7.74 6.19 11.56
N GLY A 69 6.41 6.30 11.67
CA GLY A 69 5.69 7.56 11.79
C GLY A 69 5.27 8.12 10.43
N PHE A 70 4.16 8.86 10.38
CA PHE A 70 3.59 9.34 9.11
C PHE A 70 4.55 10.27 8.35
N TYR A 71 4.99 11.37 8.99
CA TYR A 71 5.84 12.36 8.32
C TYR A 71 7.22 11.80 7.95
N GLU A 72 7.89 11.12 8.89
CA GLU A 72 9.21 10.55 8.67
C GLU A 72 9.17 9.41 7.64
N GLY A 73 8.17 8.52 7.75
CA GLY A 73 7.98 7.41 6.82
C GLY A 73 7.70 7.87 5.40
N VAL A 74 6.79 8.84 5.22
CA VAL A 74 6.47 9.42 3.90
C VAL A 74 7.67 10.15 3.31
N GLN A 75 8.42 10.91 4.12
CA GLN A 75 9.62 11.59 3.66
C GLN A 75 10.65 10.59 3.12
N LYS A 76 10.99 9.56 3.91
CA LYS A 76 11.91 8.50 3.48
C LYS A 76 11.40 7.72 2.28
N TRP A 77 10.09 7.49 2.16
CA TRP A 77 9.50 6.83 1.01
C TRP A 77 9.75 7.60 -0.28
N ILE A 78 9.52 8.92 -0.25
CA ILE A 78 9.76 9.82 -1.39
C ILE A 78 11.25 9.88 -1.72
N GLU A 79 12.11 10.07 -0.71
CA GLU A 79 13.58 10.16 -0.89
C GLU A 79 14.16 8.89 -1.52
N ASN A 80 13.60 7.72 -1.19
CA ASN A 80 14.04 6.44 -1.75
C ASN A 80 13.37 6.08 -3.08
N GLY A 81 12.48 6.93 -3.60
CA GLY A 81 11.78 6.74 -4.87
C GLY A 81 10.68 5.68 -4.83
N GLY A 82 9.99 5.55 -3.70
CA GLY A 82 8.82 4.69 -3.57
C GLY A 82 7.66 5.19 -4.44
N GLY A 83 7.02 4.27 -5.17
CA GLY A 83 5.83 4.53 -5.98
C GLY A 83 4.55 4.76 -5.14
N HIS A 84 3.51 5.23 -5.81
CA HIS A 84 2.17 5.40 -5.23
C HIS A 84 1.33 4.12 -5.27
N HIS A 85 1.65 3.20 -6.19
CA HIS A 85 1.09 1.85 -6.20
C HIS A 85 1.94 0.95 -5.32
N THR A 86 1.26 0.22 -4.45
CA THR A 86 1.90 -0.66 -3.48
C THR A 86 1.19 -2.01 -3.42
N VAL A 87 1.86 -2.95 -2.78
CA VAL A 87 1.28 -4.21 -2.33
C VAL A 87 1.19 -4.13 -0.81
N PHE A 88 -0.05 -4.14 -0.29
CA PHE A 88 -0.31 -4.16 1.13
C PHE A 88 -0.59 -5.60 1.58
N SER A 89 -0.02 -6.03 2.71
CA SER A 89 -0.22 -7.39 3.22
C SER A 89 -0.15 -7.49 4.74
N PHE A 90 -1.19 -8.09 5.34
CA PHE A 90 -1.20 -8.52 6.75
C PHE A 90 -0.49 -9.86 7.00
N ALA A 91 -0.17 -10.63 5.96
CA ALA A 91 0.34 -11.99 6.10
C ALA A 91 1.85 -12.10 5.89
N VAL A 92 2.36 -11.42 4.86
CA VAL A 92 3.79 -11.34 4.54
C VAL A 92 4.53 -10.51 5.57
N THR A 93 5.70 -10.99 6.00
CA THR A 93 6.59 -10.29 6.94
C THR A 93 7.68 -9.51 6.20
N ALA A 94 8.26 -8.51 6.87
CA ALA A 94 9.41 -7.77 6.33
C ALA A 94 10.61 -8.69 6.02
N GLU A 95 10.86 -9.69 6.88
CA GLU A 95 11.92 -10.70 6.67
C GLU A 95 11.72 -11.49 5.37
N GLN A 96 10.50 -11.93 5.08
CA GLN A 96 10.19 -12.64 3.84
C GLN A 96 10.45 -11.79 2.59
N ILE A 97 10.22 -10.47 2.68
CA ILE A 97 10.49 -9.53 1.58
C ILE A 97 11.99 -9.35 1.40
N GLU A 98 12.75 -9.18 2.49
CA GLU A 98 14.21 -9.05 2.46
C GLU A 98 14.87 -10.30 1.88
N ASP A 99 14.41 -11.49 2.27
CA ASP A 99 14.86 -12.77 1.73
C ASP A 99 14.55 -12.90 0.24
N PHE A 100 13.35 -12.52 -0.19
CA PHE A 100 12.98 -12.52 -1.61
C PHE A 100 13.86 -11.55 -2.42
N ALA A 101 14.06 -10.33 -1.92
CA ALA A 101 14.90 -9.33 -2.56
C ALA A 101 16.33 -9.84 -2.74
N LYS A 102 16.88 -10.51 -1.71
CA LYS A 102 18.19 -11.16 -1.76
C LYS A 102 18.25 -12.28 -2.80
N MET A 103 17.23 -13.14 -2.89
CA MET A 103 17.16 -14.21 -3.90
C MET A 103 17.07 -13.64 -5.33
N ALA A 104 16.36 -12.53 -5.49
CA ALA A 104 16.16 -11.86 -6.79
C ALA A 104 17.31 -10.92 -7.19
N GLY A 105 18.26 -10.63 -6.29
CA GLY A 105 19.33 -9.67 -6.53
C GLY A 105 18.82 -8.22 -6.63
N ILE A 106 17.73 -7.90 -5.92
CA ILE A 106 17.10 -6.56 -5.91
C ILE A 106 17.49 -5.83 -4.62
N GLU A 107 17.85 -4.55 -4.74
CA GLU A 107 18.08 -3.68 -3.58
C GLU A 107 16.76 -3.44 -2.85
N VAL A 108 16.74 -3.62 -1.52
CA VAL A 108 15.59 -3.31 -0.67
C VAL A 108 15.94 -2.24 0.35
N VAL A 109 15.06 -1.25 0.48
CA VAL A 109 15.10 -0.23 1.51
C VAL A 109 13.92 -0.46 2.46
N LYS A 110 14.22 -0.86 3.68
CA LYS A 110 13.27 -0.92 4.79
C LYS A 110 13.29 0.41 5.55
N ILE A 111 12.12 1.05 5.64
CA ILE A 111 11.91 2.33 6.33
C ILE A 111 11.37 2.10 7.74
#